data_AF-A0A6J4HQQ1-F1
#
_entry.id   AF-A0A6J4HQQ1-F1
#
_cell.length_a   1.000
_cell.length_b   1.000
_cell.length_c   1.000
_cell.angle_alpha   90.00
_cell.angle_beta   90.00
_cell.angle_gamma   90.00
#
_symmetry.space_group_name_H-M   'P 1'
#
loop_
_entity.id
_entity.type
_entity.pdbx_description
1 polymer ?
#
loop_
_entity_poly.entity_id
_entity_poly.type
_entity_poly.pdbx_seq_one_letter_code
_entity_poly.pdbx_strand_id
1 'polypeptide(L)'
;MGHTAAPLSAVGGHLGLYTFVGMTSAADPSDARSMRERMLAGDLYIADDPELGEASSRALDLAAAYNATSVRQGPLRRSLLEELLGAIGEGTEIRPPFHVDYGSHLRIGARCFANFGLVALDVAPITIGDDVQI
;
A
#
# COMPACT_ATOMS: atom_id res chain seq x y z
N MET A 1 3.91 -7.90 -24.01
CA MET A 1 2.51 -7.70 -24.43
C MET A 1 1.81 -7.03 -23.26
N GLY A 2 1.78 -5.69 -23.25
CA GLY A 2 1.20 -4.91 -22.16
C GLY A 2 -0.30 -4.88 -22.29
N HIS A 3 -1.01 -5.31 -21.25
CA HIS A 3 -2.45 -5.11 -21.15
C HIS A 3 -2.71 -3.69 -20.64
N THR A 4 -2.58 -2.72 -21.54
CA THR A 4 -3.47 -1.56 -21.48
C THR A 4 -4.88 -2.10 -21.70
N ALA A 5 -5.80 -1.89 -20.76
CA ALA A 5 -7.21 -2.19 -21.00
C ALA A 5 -7.74 -1.27 -22.12
N ALA A 6 -7.79 -1.81 -23.34
CA ALA A 6 -8.35 -1.15 -24.53
C ALA A 6 -9.83 -1.55 -24.71
N PRO A 7 -10.67 -0.69 -25.30
CA PRO A 7 -12.11 -0.92 -25.36
C PRO A 7 -12.51 -1.86 -26.51
N LEU A 8 -13.47 -2.75 -26.24
CA LEU A 8 -14.33 -3.30 -27.28
C LEU A 8 -15.16 -2.15 -27.88
N SER A 9 -15.06 -1.96 -29.19
CA SER A 9 -15.98 -1.16 -29.96
C SER A 9 -17.38 -1.78 -29.89
N ALA A 10 -18.26 -1.23 -29.07
CA ALA A 10 -19.68 -1.52 -29.11
C ALA A 10 -20.43 -0.27 -29.57
N VAL A 11 -21.05 -0.43 -30.73
CA VAL A 11 -21.96 0.48 -31.41
C VAL A 11 -23.17 0.77 -30.52
N GLY A 12 -23.45 2.07 -30.33
CA GLY A 12 -24.78 2.70 -30.25
C GLY A 12 -25.90 2.07 -29.42
N GLY A 13 -26.42 2.84 -28.46
CA GLY A 13 -27.84 2.79 -28.13
C GLY A 13 -28.23 2.94 -26.66
N HIS A 14 -28.58 4.18 -26.31
CA HIS A 14 -29.62 4.58 -25.35
C HIS A 14 -29.48 4.37 -23.82
N LEU A 15 -29.62 5.54 -23.17
CA LEU A 15 -30.20 5.85 -21.85
C LEU A 15 -29.44 5.43 -20.58
N GLY A 16 -28.80 6.43 -19.98
CA GLY A 16 -28.50 6.51 -18.56
C GLY A 16 -27.73 7.80 -18.26
N LEU A 17 -28.36 8.77 -17.60
CA LEU A 17 -27.66 9.93 -17.04
C LEU A 17 -26.59 9.43 -16.07
N TYR A 18 -25.33 9.41 -16.50
CA TYR A 18 -24.19 9.40 -15.59
C TYR A 18 -23.48 10.72 -15.77
N THR A 19 -23.48 11.53 -14.71
CA THR A 19 -22.63 12.70 -14.58
C THR A 19 -21.19 12.29 -14.87
N PHE A 20 -20.65 12.70 -16.01
CA PHE A 20 -19.21 12.70 -16.24
C PHE A 20 -18.61 13.77 -15.31
N VAL A 21 -18.03 13.34 -14.20
CA VAL A 21 -17.04 14.17 -13.50
C VAL A 21 -15.81 14.17 -14.40
N GLY A 22 -15.54 15.30 -15.04
CA GLY A 22 -14.37 15.48 -15.90
C GLY A 22 -13.09 15.27 -15.09
N MET A 23 -12.41 14.15 -15.29
CA MET A 23 -11.09 13.85 -14.74
C MET A 23 -10.01 13.96 -15.82
N THR A 24 -10.03 15.04 -16.60
CA THR A 24 -8.91 15.41 -17.46
C THR A 24 -8.02 16.40 -16.71
N SER A 25 -7.16 15.87 -15.85
CA SER A 25 -5.85 16.50 -15.65
C SER A 25 -4.82 15.51 -16.16
N ALA A 26 -4.47 15.66 -17.43
CA ALA A 26 -3.27 15.02 -17.95
C ALA A 26 -2.10 15.53 -17.10
N ALA A 27 -1.26 14.62 -16.63
CA ALA A 27 -0.02 14.96 -15.95
C ALA A 27 0.71 16.06 -16.72
N ASP A 28 1.13 17.13 -16.04
CA ASP A 28 1.94 18.19 -16.65
C ASP A 28 3.22 17.54 -17.22
N PRO A 29 3.44 17.54 -18.55
CA PRO A 29 4.60 16.91 -19.15
C PRO A 29 5.92 17.62 -18.79
N SER A 30 5.86 18.78 -18.14
CA SER A 30 7.02 19.49 -17.59
C SER A 30 7.34 19.13 -16.14
N ASP A 31 6.49 18.33 -15.47
CA ASP A 31 6.75 17.85 -14.11
C ASP A 31 7.87 16.81 -14.11
N ALA A 32 9.05 17.23 -13.65
CA ALA A 32 10.26 16.42 -13.60
C ALA A 32 10.36 15.54 -12.34
N ARG A 33 9.38 15.62 -11.43
CA ARG A 33 9.36 14.78 -10.22
C ARG A 33 9.22 13.30 -10.57
N SER A 34 9.83 12.44 -9.76
CA SER A 34 9.62 10.99 -9.89
C SER A 34 8.16 10.62 -9.57
N MET A 35 7.72 9.43 -9.99
CA MET A 35 6.37 8.95 -9.64
C MET A 35 6.21 8.79 -8.13
N ARG A 36 7.29 8.45 -7.41
CA ARG A 36 7.32 8.42 -5.95
C ARG A 36 7.12 9.80 -5.34
N GLU A 37 7.81 10.83 -5.84
CA GLU A 37 7.64 12.21 -5.35
C GLU A 37 6.21 12.72 -5.58
N ARG A 38 5.61 12.40 -6.73
CA ARG A 38 4.22 12.73 -7.05
C ARG A 38 3.24 11.99 -6.14
N MET A 39 3.45 10.69 -5.93
CA MET A 39 2.65 9.86 -5.03
C MET A 39 2.65 10.42 -3.60
N LEU A 40 3.83 10.76 -3.07
CA LEU A 40 3.97 11.32 -1.72
C LEU A 40 3.39 12.73 -1.59
N ALA A 41 3.33 13.49 -2.68
CA ALA A 41 2.66 14.79 -2.74
C ALA A 41 1.13 14.67 -2.86
N GLY A 42 0.59 13.46 -3.06
CA GLY A 42 -0.83 13.22 -3.31
C GLY A 42 -1.28 13.57 -4.74
N ASP A 43 -0.33 13.78 -5.65
CA ASP A 43 -0.60 14.06 -7.05
C ASP A 43 -0.88 12.75 -7.82
N LEU A 44 -1.47 12.87 -9.01
CA LEU A 44 -1.57 11.73 -9.93
C LEU A 44 -0.17 11.16 -10.19
N TYR A 45 -0.03 9.84 -10.14
CA TYR A 45 1.23 9.13 -10.39
C TYR A 45 0.94 7.82 -11.14
N ILE A 46 1.99 7.19 -11.68
CA ILE A 46 1.90 5.89 -12.35
C ILE A 46 2.35 4.83 -11.35
N ALA A 47 1.43 3.98 -10.90
CA ALA A 47 1.73 2.93 -9.91
C ALA A 47 2.65 1.82 -10.45
N ASP A 48 2.57 1.55 -11.77
CA ASP A 48 3.43 0.57 -12.45
C ASP A 48 4.87 1.10 -12.72
N ASP A 49 5.24 2.26 -12.15
CA ASP A 49 6.60 2.75 -12.22
C ASP A 49 7.59 1.73 -11.62
N PRO A 50 8.75 1.46 -12.25
CA PRO A 50 9.68 0.46 -11.75
C PRO A 50 10.15 0.66 -10.31
N GLU A 51 10.32 1.92 -9.86
CA GLU A 51 10.72 2.23 -8.48
C GLU A 51 9.63 1.80 -7.49
N LEU A 52 8.37 2.14 -7.81
CA LEU A 52 7.22 1.81 -6.98
C LEU A 52 6.90 0.31 -7.00
N GLY A 53 6.99 -0.31 -8.18
CA GLY A 53 6.78 -1.75 -8.35
C GLY A 53 7.77 -2.60 -7.55
N GLU A 54 9.06 -2.22 -7.55
CA GLU A 54 10.08 -2.92 -6.75
C GLU A 54 9.83 -2.74 -5.25
N ALA A 55 9.48 -1.53 -4.82
CA ALA A 55 9.16 -1.26 -3.41
C ALA A 55 7.93 -2.05 -2.93
N SER A 56 6.88 -2.15 -3.76
CA SER A 56 5.70 -2.95 -3.46
C SER A 56 6.02 -4.45 -3.44
N SER A 57 6.80 -4.94 -4.40
CA SER A 57 7.18 -6.36 -4.48
C SER A 57 7.95 -6.80 -3.23
N ARG A 58 8.92 -5.99 -2.77
CA ARG A 58 9.63 -6.22 -1.51
C ARG A 58 8.68 -6.30 -0.31
N ALA A 59 7.71 -5.39 -0.24
CA ALA A 59 6.74 -5.36 0.85
C ALA A 59 5.86 -6.62 0.86
N LEU A 60 5.40 -7.05 -0.32
CA LEU A 60 4.58 -8.25 -0.48
C LEU A 60 5.35 -9.52 -0.11
N ASP A 61 6.63 -9.62 -0.48
CA ASP A 61 7.49 -10.76 -0.10
C ASP A 61 7.66 -10.86 1.42
N LEU A 62 7.96 -9.73 2.08
CA LEU A 62 8.11 -9.68 3.54
C LEU A 62 6.78 -9.95 4.27
N ALA A 63 5.67 -9.40 3.77
CA ALA A 63 4.34 -9.65 4.31
C ALA A 63 3.94 -11.13 4.14
N ALA A 64 4.26 -11.75 3.00
CA ALA A 64 4.03 -13.17 2.77
C ALA A 64 4.86 -14.03 3.74
N ALA A 65 6.14 -13.72 3.92
CA ALA A 65 7.00 -14.39 4.90
C ALA A 65 6.45 -14.26 6.32
N TYR A 66 5.99 -13.06 6.71
CA TYR A 66 5.38 -12.81 8.00
C TYR A 66 4.10 -13.63 8.21
N ASN A 67 3.22 -13.64 7.21
CA ASN A 67 1.95 -14.35 7.24
C ASN A 67 2.12 -15.88 7.28
N ALA A 68 3.25 -16.40 6.79
CA ALA A 68 3.60 -17.82 6.87
C ALA A 68 4.16 -18.25 8.24
N THR A 69 4.45 -17.31 9.16
CA THR A 69 4.97 -17.65 10.48
C THR A 69 3.90 -18.22 11.41
N SER A 70 4.33 -19.06 12.36
CA SER A 70 3.52 -19.51 13.48
C SER A 70 3.66 -18.60 14.71
N VAL A 71 2.70 -18.68 15.63
CA VAL A 71 2.72 -17.94 16.90
C VAL A 71 3.93 -18.24 17.79
N ARG A 72 4.64 -19.35 17.54
CA ARG A 72 5.84 -19.74 18.30
C ARG A 72 7.13 -19.09 17.78
N GLN A 73 7.09 -18.43 16.62
CA GLN A 73 8.25 -17.81 15.98
C GLN A 73 8.34 -16.31 16.30
N GLY A 74 8.19 -15.93 17.57
CA GLY A 74 8.18 -14.53 18.03
C GLY A 74 9.36 -13.70 17.51
N PRO A 75 10.63 -14.15 17.67
CA PRO A 75 11.79 -13.41 17.17
C PRO A 75 11.78 -13.15 15.66
N LEU A 76 11.39 -14.16 14.86
CA LEU A 76 11.28 -14.03 13.40
C LEU A 76 10.13 -13.09 13.02
N ARG A 77 8.98 -13.19 13.68
CA ARG A 77 7.86 -12.25 13.48
C ARG A 77 8.28 -10.81 13.72
N ARG A 78 9.07 -10.58 14.77
CA ARG A 78 9.58 -9.25 15.09
C ARG A 78 10.53 -8.74 14.01
N SER A 79 11.53 -9.53 13.60
CA SER A 79 12.51 -9.10 12.59
C SER A 79 11.85 -8.79 11.25
N LEU A 80 10.89 -9.61 10.81
CA LEU A 80 10.14 -9.37 9.57
C LEU A 80 9.33 -8.07 9.62
N LEU A 81 8.71 -7.75 10.75
CA LEU A 81 7.97 -6.49 10.91
C LEU A 81 8.90 -5.27 10.98
N GLU A 82 10.07 -5.39 11.61
CA GLU A 82 11.07 -4.32 11.64
C GLU A 82 11.68 -4.05 10.26
N GLU A 83 11.78 -5.07 9.41
CA GLU A 83 12.25 -4.93 8.03
C GLU A 83 11.15 -4.39 7.10
N LEU A 84 9.89 -4.82 7.30
CA LEU A 84 8.75 -4.42 6.48
C LEU A 84 8.27 -2.99 6.78
N LEU A 85 8.17 -2.62 8.06
CA LEU A 85 7.49 -1.40 8.50
C LEU A 85 8.44 -0.21 8.63
N GLY A 86 7.91 0.99 8.41
CA GLY A 86 8.68 2.22 8.66
C GLY A 86 9.03 2.42 10.14
N ALA A 87 8.21 1.88 11.05
CA ALA A 87 8.52 1.69 12.46
C ALA A 87 7.52 0.76 13.15
N ILE A 88 7.98 0.01 14.16
CA ILE A 88 7.12 -0.75 15.07
C ILE A 88 7.63 -0.64 16.51
N GLY A 89 6.81 -0.09 17.40
CA GLY A 89 7.14 0.10 18.81
C GLY A 89 7.27 -1.21 19.58
N GLU A 90 7.90 -1.13 20.75
CA GLU A 90 8.07 -2.26 21.67
C GLU A 90 6.71 -2.74 22.19
N GLY A 91 6.56 -4.06 22.38
CA GLY A 91 5.33 -4.65 22.91
C GLY A 91 4.14 -4.62 21.96
N THR A 92 4.33 -4.19 20.71
CA THR A 92 3.28 -4.22 19.69
C THR A 92 3.15 -5.59 19.03
N GLU A 93 1.91 -6.08 18.93
CA GLU A 93 1.58 -7.34 18.26
C GLU A 93 0.56 -7.10 17.13
N ILE A 94 0.83 -7.70 15.98
CA ILE A 94 -0.08 -7.73 14.82
C ILE A 94 -0.39 -9.20 14.56
N ARG A 95 -1.64 -9.60 14.37
CA ARG A 95 -1.95 -11.01 14.08
C ARG A 95 -2.04 -11.25 12.58
N PRO A 96 -1.30 -12.24 12.03
CA PRO A 96 -1.41 -12.59 10.62
C PRO A 96 -2.78 -13.23 10.32
N PRO A 97 -3.40 -12.98 9.15
CA PRO A 97 -2.79 -12.30 8.02
C PRO A 97 -2.78 -10.77 8.16
N PHE A 98 -1.72 -10.16 7.63
CA PHE A 98 -1.48 -8.72 7.58
C PHE A 98 -1.13 -8.31 6.14
N HIS A 99 -1.68 -7.19 5.66
CA HIS A 99 -1.55 -6.72 4.29
C HIS A 99 -1.20 -5.24 4.21
N VAL A 100 -0.29 -4.89 3.31
CA VAL A 100 0.21 -3.53 3.02
C VAL A 100 0.49 -3.36 1.52
N ASP A 101 0.58 -2.11 1.06
CA ASP A 101 1.03 -1.80 -0.30
C ASP A 101 2.56 -1.72 -0.37
N TYR A 102 3.17 -0.97 0.57
CA TYR A 102 4.61 -0.69 0.65
C TYR A 102 5.22 -1.06 2.01
N GLY A 103 4.41 -1.11 3.07
CA GLY A 103 4.82 -1.36 4.47
C GLY A 103 5.66 -0.25 5.10
N SER A 104 6.62 0.30 4.36
CA SER A 104 7.58 1.31 4.79
C SER A 104 6.96 2.67 5.13
N HIS A 105 5.71 2.93 4.71
CA HIS A 105 4.97 4.14 5.06
C HIS A 105 4.07 3.95 6.29
N LEU A 106 3.93 2.72 6.79
CA LEU A 106 3.23 2.41 8.02
C LEU A 106 4.18 2.49 9.22
N ARG A 107 3.78 3.30 10.21
CA ARG A 107 4.47 3.44 11.51
C ARG A 107 3.47 3.10 12.61
N ILE A 108 3.85 2.18 13.50
CA ILE A 108 3.02 1.78 14.65
C ILE A 108 3.81 2.02 15.94
N GLY A 109 3.17 2.70 16.90
CA GLY A 109 3.71 2.96 18.23
C GLY A 109 3.89 1.69 19.08
N ALA A 110 4.17 1.90 20.36
CA ALA A 110 4.40 0.85 21.34
C ALA A 110 3.09 0.35 21.98
N ARG A 111 3.10 -0.90 22.45
CA ARG A 111 1.99 -1.55 23.19
C ARG A 111 0.67 -1.57 22.40
N CYS A 112 0.75 -1.64 21.08
CA CYS A 112 -0.42 -1.74 20.22
C CYS A 112 -0.80 -3.20 20.00
N PHE A 113 -2.08 -3.44 19.73
CA PHE A 113 -2.58 -4.76 19.35
C PHE A 113 -3.47 -4.63 18.13
N ALA A 114 -3.05 -5.22 17.01
CA ALA A 114 -3.89 -5.39 15.84
C ALA A 114 -4.32 -6.85 15.73
N ASN A 115 -5.62 -7.08 15.72
CA ASN A 115 -6.16 -8.41 15.55
C ASN A 115 -5.99 -8.92 14.10
N PHE A 116 -6.57 -10.09 13.82
CA PHE A 116 -6.43 -10.76 12.52
C PHE A 116 -6.96 -9.90 11.36
N GLY A 117 -6.26 -9.94 10.22
CA GLY A 117 -6.77 -9.37 8.96
C GLY A 117 -6.59 -7.87 8.83
N LEU A 118 -5.60 -7.28 9.51
CA LEU A 118 -5.26 -5.87 9.31
C LEU A 118 -4.84 -5.63 7.85
N VAL A 119 -5.50 -4.68 7.19
CA VAL A 119 -5.16 -4.17 5.86
C VAL A 119 -4.81 -2.69 5.98
N ALA A 120 -3.58 -2.32 5.66
CA ALA A 120 -3.08 -0.95 5.73
C ALA A 120 -2.48 -0.53 4.37
N LEU A 121 -3.32 0.06 3.52
CA LEU A 121 -2.98 0.51 2.17
C LEU A 121 -2.15 1.81 2.23
N ASP A 122 -0.85 1.68 2.44
CA ASP A 122 0.07 2.75 2.82
C ASP A 122 0.73 3.46 1.61
N VAL A 123 -0.05 3.78 0.58
CA VAL A 123 0.38 4.70 -0.50
C VAL A 123 0.81 6.05 0.08
N ALA A 124 0.05 6.53 1.08
CA ALA A 124 0.38 7.69 1.90
C ALA A 124 0.82 7.24 3.31
N PRO A 125 1.58 8.08 4.04
CA PRO A 125 2.00 7.75 5.40
C PRO A 125 0.84 7.44 6.34
N ILE A 126 0.91 6.29 7.02
CA ILE A 126 -0.02 5.90 8.08
C ILE A 126 0.77 5.89 9.40
N THR A 127 0.28 6.61 10.41
CA THR A 127 0.87 6.60 11.75
C THR A 127 -0.18 6.20 12.78
N ILE A 128 0.08 5.09 13.46
CA ILE A 128 -0.66 4.62 14.64
C ILE A 128 0.18 4.97 15.86
N GLY A 129 -0.42 5.64 16.85
CA GLY A 129 0.23 6.03 18.10
C GLY A 129 0.51 4.86 19.04
N ASP A 130 0.88 5.17 20.28
CA ASP A 130 1.05 4.18 21.35
C ASP A 130 -0.30 3.76 21.94
N ASP A 131 -0.35 2.56 22.53
CA ASP A 131 -1.50 2.03 23.28
C ASP A 131 -2.81 1.90 22.47
N VAL A 132 -2.70 1.68 21.16
CA VAL A 132 -3.85 1.54 20.25
C VAL A 132 -4.26 0.07 20.09
N GLN A 133 -5.58 -0.19 20.11
CA GLN A 133 -6.15 -1.50 19.78
C GLN A 133 -6.99 -1.42 18.50
N ILE A 134 -6.76 -2.35 17.58
CA ILE A 134 -7.36 -2.43 16.23
C ILE A 134 -7.97 -3.82 16.03
#